data_AF-A0A9N8DMP0-F1
#
_entry.id   AF-A0A9N8DMP0-F1
#
_cell.length_a   1.000
_cell.length_b   1.000
_cell.length_c   1.000
_cell.angle_alpha   90.00
_cell.angle_beta   90.00
_cell.angle_gamma   90.00
#
_symmetry.space_group_name_H-M   'P 1'
#
loop_
_entity.id
_entity.type
_entity.pdbx_description
1 polymer ?
#
loop_
_entity_poly.entity_id
_entity_poly.type
_entity_poly.pdbx_seq_one_letter_code
_entity_poly.pdbx_strand_id
1 'polypeptide(L)'
;MTPKEKKKFTEDTVDWLRKNEPNLSEMDEPTLESAMQVPGAPLPPGVVAREDKKAAVEDVVDWLRKNGPPKDEVEEPTIVALSNLTGIPVPKKMTPNEKKKYVEDSVDWMRKNEPDLSKLDEPTLDSLMQIPGAPSLPVLPREAKKKAVQDVVDWLRKNEPKPEDLDVPIAEALSNLTGVPLPKKMTPNEKKKFVEDTVDWVRKNEPDFSKLNEPELDNVVQIPGAPLPPGVVPRETKKAAVDDVVDWLRKNGPPKDDLSEPEVEALSNLTGVPMPKKMTPKEKKRVVEDSVDWLRSNKPDLSKVDEPSLDSLMNIPQGPVPQGGPHTVKMKAMEDSIDWIRKNNPNLEKVDEPTVEAFSNLTGLPVPRRMTPESKKKFMEDAVDWIRRNNPDIEKNLDSPTVARVTNVANVRLPPGTLADDEPTKAVEDAVDWLRKNGPIPEEVDEPALGALSNLTGMPIPKKLTPDEKKKLVEDSIDWLRSHNPDTSNLEMSQQLEEYFKAGRCSNLIAWGVAKTITQETHGRCHRLDEAQ
;
A
#
# COMPACT_ATOMS: atom_id res chain seq x y z
N MET A 1 -12.96 45.45 -17.47
CA MET A 1 -13.06 46.09 -16.14
C MET A 1 -11.72 46.68 -15.73
N THR A 2 -11.75 47.93 -15.29
CA THR A 2 -10.64 48.61 -14.61
C THR A 2 -10.38 47.99 -13.23
N PRO A 3 -9.21 48.23 -12.61
CA PRO A 3 -8.92 47.73 -11.26
C PRO A 3 -9.95 48.17 -10.20
N LYS A 4 -10.48 49.39 -10.33
CA LYS A 4 -11.55 49.89 -9.42
C LYS A 4 -12.86 49.14 -9.61
N GLU A 5 -13.23 48.84 -10.85
CA GLU A 5 -14.43 48.05 -11.15
C GLU A 5 -14.27 46.59 -10.67
N LYS A 6 -13.08 46.00 -10.83
CA LYS A 6 -12.76 44.66 -10.29
C LYS A 6 -12.92 44.61 -8.76
N LYS A 7 -12.33 45.57 -8.06
CA LYS A 7 -12.44 45.65 -6.60
C LYS A 7 -13.89 45.77 -6.15
N LYS A 8 -14.64 46.70 -6.73
CA LYS A 8 -16.05 46.91 -6.39
C LYS A 8 -16.90 45.67 -6.68
N PHE A 9 -16.71 45.04 -7.83
CA PHE A 9 -17.40 43.80 -8.18
C PHE A 9 -17.12 42.70 -7.15
N THR A 10 -15.86 42.47 -6.79
CA THR A 10 -15.50 41.48 -5.75
C THR A 10 -16.12 41.79 -4.40
N GLU A 11 -16.09 43.05 -3.96
CA GLU A 11 -16.72 43.49 -2.70
C GLU A 11 -18.25 43.27 -2.73
N ASP A 12 -18.92 43.66 -3.81
CA ASP A 12 -20.36 43.48 -4.00
C ASP A 12 -20.73 41.97 -4.03
N THR A 13 -19.92 41.13 -4.69
CA THR A 13 -20.11 39.67 -4.74
C THR A 13 -19.94 39.03 -3.35
N VAL A 14 -18.91 39.40 -2.61
CA VAL A 14 -18.68 38.86 -1.25
C VAL A 14 -19.79 39.29 -0.29
N ASP A 15 -20.23 40.56 -0.37
CA ASP A 15 -21.35 41.05 0.45
C ASP A 15 -22.67 40.39 0.09
N TRP A 16 -22.86 40.02 -1.18
CA TRP A 16 -24.00 39.22 -1.60
C TRP A 16 -23.93 37.80 -1.05
N LEU A 17 -22.78 37.12 -1.13
CA LEU A 17 -22.56 35.76 -0.61
C LEU A 17 -22.71 35.68 0.93
N ARG A 18 -22.42 36.76 1.66
CA ARG A 18 -22.67 36.83 3.11
C ARG A 18 -24.16 36.89 3.48
N LYS A 19 -25.01 37.30 2.55
CA LYS A 19 -26.45 37.57 2.77
C LYS A 19 -27.36 36.54 2.11
N ASN A 20 -26.81 35.67 1.27
CA ASN A 20 -27.55 34.71 0.47
C ASN A 20 -26.80 33.36 0.47
N GLU A 21 -27.55 32.26 0.54
CA GLU A 21 -27.00 30.91 0.39
C GLU A 21 -27.19 30.47 -1.08
N PRO A 22 -26.12 30.43 -1.89
CA PRO A 22 -26.24 30.00 -3.28
C PRO A 22 -26.60 28.51 -3.35
N ASN A 23 -27.46 28.13 -4.29
CA ASN A 23 -27.75 26.74 -4.57
C ASN A 23 -26.57 26.10 -5.31
N LEU A 24 -25.69 25.43 -4.58
CA LEU A 24 -24.49 24.78 -5.13
C LEU A 24 -24.82 23.66 -6.12
N SER A 25 -26.03 23.09 -6.08
CA SER A 25 -26.44 22.02 -7.00
C SER A 25 -26.74 22.50 -8.43
N GLU A 26 -26.85 23.82 -8.63
CA GLU A 26 -27.07 24.45 -9.95
C GLU A 26 -25.78 25.00 -10.57
N MET A 27 -24.64 24.87 -9.87
CA MET A 27 -23.35 25.34 -10.36
C MET A 27 -22.66 24.23 -11.14
N ASP A 28 -22.06 24.56 -12.28
CA ASP A 28 -21.21 23.63 -13.02
C ASP A 28 -19.88 23.38 -12.28
N GLU A 29 -19.31 22.20 -12.52
CA GLU A 29 -18.09 21.71 -11.88
C GLU A 29 -16.90 22.69 -12.03
N PRO A 30 -16.62 23.28 -13.22
CA PRO A 30 -15.57 24.30 -13.36
C PRO A 30 -15.78 25.56 -12.51
N THR A 31 -17.04 25.96 -12.30
CA THR A 31 -17.38 27.12 -11.47
C THR A 31 -17.16 26.82 -9.98
N LEU A 32 -17.51 25.60 -9.54
CA LEU A 32 -17.25 25.14 -8.18
C LEU A 32 -15.74 25.05 -7.89
N GLU A 33 -14.96 24.49 -8.81
CA GLU A 33 -13.50 24.41 -8.71
C GLU A 33 -12.85 25.80 -8.65
N SER A 34 -13.27 26.73 -9.51
CA SER A 34 -12.77 28.11 -9.51
C SER A 34 -13.08 28.84 -8.20
N ALA A 35 -14.23 28.54 -7.58
CA ALA A 35 -14.61 29.10 -6.28
C ALA A 35 -13.77 28.53 -5.12
N MET A 36 -13.30 27.28 -5.22
CA MET A 36 -12.41 26.65 -4.25
C MET A 36 -10.97 27.20 -4.31
N GLN A 37 -10.60 27.87 -5.41
CA GLN A 37 -9.27 28.44 -5.62
C GLN A 37 -9.14 29.91 -5.17
N VAL A 38 -10.12 30.44 -4.42
CA VAL A 38 -10.03 31.80 -3.86
C VAL A 38 -8.85 31.88 -2.87
N PRO A 39 -7.86 32.76 -3.09
CA PRO A 39 -6.69 32.86 -2.22
C PRO A 39 -7.08 33.08 -0.74
N GLY A 40 -6.62 32.19 0.14
CA GLY A 40 -6.90 32.24 1.58
C GLY A 40 -8.16 31.50 2.03
N ALA A 41 -8.93 30.89 1.12
CA ALA A 41 -9.99 29.96 1.50
C ALA A 41 -9.40 28.60 1.92
N PRO A 42 -9.88 27.99 3.03
CA PRO A 42 -9.47 26.64 3.40
C PRO A 42 -9.99 25.63 2.37
N LEU A 43 -9.10 24.77 1.86
CA LEU A 43 -9.50 23.66 0.99
C LEU A 43 -10.34 22.64 1.79
N PRO A 44 -11.34 22.01 1.18
CA PRO A 44 -12.05 20.90 1.80
C PRO A 44 -11.10 19.75 2.14
N PRO A 45 -11.35 18.99 3.22
CA PRO A 45 -10.60 17.77 3.51
C PRO A 45 -10.63 16.80 2.32
N GLY A 46 -9.45 16.35 1.88
CA GLY A 46 -9.30 15.38 0.78
C GLY A 46 -9.03 15.97 -0.61
N VAL A 47 -9.03 17.30 -0.77
CA VAL A 47 -8.68 17.96 -2.04
C VAL A 47 -7.20 18.33 -2.04
N VAL A 48 -6.44 17.72 -2.95
CA VAL A 48 -4.99 17.98 -3.13
C VAL A 48 -4.80 19.30 -3.88
N ALA A 49 -3.99 20.22 -3.35
CA ALA A 49 -3.72 21.48 -4.02
C ALA A 49 -2.97 21.24 -5.33
N ARG A 50 -3.18 22.10 -6.33
CA ARG A 50 -2.52 21.96 -7.64
C ARG A 50 -0.99 21.90 -7.55
N GLU A 51 -0.38 22.64 -6.63
CA GLU A 51 1.08 22.59 -6.44
C GLU A 51 1.54 21.25 -5.85
N ASP A 52 0.74 20.63 -4.97
CA ASP A 52 1.01 19.29 -4.46
C ASP A 52 0.84 18.23 -5.57
N LYS A 53 -0.17 18.39 -6.46
CA LYS A 53 -0.33 17.54 -7.66
C LYS A 53 0.87 17.66 -8.60
N LYS A 54 1.44 18.87 -8.78
CA LYS A 54 2.65 19.06 -9.59
C LYS A 54 3.84 18.33 -8.99
N ALA A 55 4.07 18.47 -7.68
CA ALA A 55 5.16 17.77 -6.99
C ALA A 55 5.03 16.24 -7.16
N ALA A 56 3.83 15.70 -7.01
CA ALA A 56 3.57 14.28 -7.26
C ALA A 56 3.86 13.86 -8.71
N VAL A 57 3.53 14.73 -9.69
CA VAL A 57 3.88 14.49 -11.09
C VAL A 57 5.40 14.60 -11.33
N GLU A 58 6.15 15.43 -10.59
CA GLU A 58 7.61 15.46 -10.65
C GLU A 58 8.20 14.11 -10.22
N ASP A 59 7.69 13.53 -9.13
CA ASP A 59 8.12 12.20 -8.66
C ASP A 59 7.81 11.11 -9.70
N VAL A 60 6.64 11.18 -10.34
CA VAL A 60 6.27 10.27 -11.43
C VAL A 60 7.20 10.45 -12.62
N VAL A 61 7.55 11.68 -13.01
CA VAL A 61 8.51 11.95 -14.09
C VAL A 61 9.90 11.39 -13.75
N ASP A 62 10.36 11.54 -12.52
CA ASP A 62 11.63 10.99 -12.06
C ASP A 62 11.64 9.46 -12.04
N TRP A 63 10.52 8.85 -11.67
CA TRP A 63 10.34 7.42 -11.79
C TRP A 63 10.34 6.95 -13.25
N LEU A 64 9.64 7.65 -14.15
CA LEU A 64 9.57 7.34 -15.59
C LEU A 64 10.94 7.37 -16.24
N ARG A 65 11.80 8.32 -15.85
CA ARG A 65 13.18 8.42 -16.33
C ARG A 65 13.99 7.14 -16.06
N LYS A 66 13.76 6.52 -14.89
CA LYS A 66 14.52 5.36 -14.39
C LYS A 66 13.95 4.02 -14.83
N ASN A 67 12.62 3.85 -14.76
CA ASN A 67 11.98 2.54 -14.87
C ASN A 67 11.18 2.37 -16.17
N GLY A 68 10.52 3.43 -16.63
CA GLY A 68 9.55 3.39 -17.74
C GLY A 68 8.27 2.62 -17.36
N PRO A 69 7.09 3.03 -17.84
CA PRO A 69 5.83 2.39 -17.48
C PRO A 69 5.64 1.10 -18.29
N PRO A 70 4.83 0.14 -17.80
CA PRO A 70 4.40 -1.00 -18.60
C PRO A 70 3.57 -0.48 -19.79
N LYS A 71 4.23 -0.42 -20.96
CA LYS A 71 3.74 0.27 -22.17
C LYS A 71 2.38 -0.24 -22.67
N ASP A 72 2.00 -1.45 -22.28
CA ASP A 72 0.74 -2.12 -22.62
C ASP A 72 -0.46 -1.64 -21.78
N GLU A 73 -0.20 -1.07 -20.61
CA GLU A 73 -1.22 -0.66 -19.62
C GLU A 73 -1.52 0.84 -19.68
N VAL A 74 -0.76 1.60 -20.48
CA VAL A 74 -0.95 3.04 -20.60
C VAL A 74 -2.20 3.34 -21.43
N GLU A 75 -3.22 3.87 -20.75
CA GLU A 75 -4.50 4.23 -21.37
C GLU A 75 -4.42 5.52 -22.21
N GLU A 76 -5.43 5.74 -23.05
CA GLU A 76 -5.47 6.92 -23.94
C GLU A 76 -5.43 8.27 -23.22
N PRO A 77 -6.12 8.49 -22.08
CA PRO A 77 -6.00 9.73 -21.32
C PRO A 77 -4.55 10.01 -20.91
N THR A 78 -3.83 8.98 -20.47
CA THR A 78 -2.41 9.08 -20.11
C THR A 78 -1.52 9.36 -21.33
N ILE A 79 -1.85 8.81 -22.51
CA ILE A 79 -1.13 9.14 -23.76
C ILE A 79 -1.32 10.61 -24.13
N VAL A 80 -2.54 11.13 -24.01
CA VAL A 80 -2.82 12.57 -24.22
C VAL A 80 -2.07 13.40 -23.18
N ALA A 81 -2.00 12.96 -21.94
CA ALA A 81 -1.27 13.66 -20.89
C ALA A 81 0.25 13.68 -21.16
N LEU A 82 0.83 12.57 -21.63
CA LEU A 82 2.22 12.50 -22.09
C LEU A 82 2.45 13.42 -23.30
N SER A 83 1.47 13.59 -24.19
CA SER A 83 1.51 14.56 -25.28
C SER A 83 1.57 15.99 -24.78
N ASN A 84 0.74 16.33 -23.80
CA ASN A 84 0.72 17.67 -23.20
C ASN A 84 2.04 17.96 -22.46
N LEU A 85 2.60 16.93 -21.81
CA LEU A 85 3.87 17.01 -21.07
C LEU A 85 5.09 17.18 -21.98
N THR A 86 5.17 16.39 -23.06
CA THR A 86 6.37 16.29 -23.92
C THR A 86 6.29 17.15 -25.18
N GLY A 87 5.09 17.58 -25.57
CA GLY A 87 4.82 18.26 -26.84
C GLY A 87 4.90 17.34 -28.07
N ILE A 88 5.08 16.03 -27.90
CA ILE A 88 5.13 15.07 -29.01
C ILE A 88 3.71 14.82 -29.52
N PRO A 89 3.40 15.03 -30.82
CA PRO A 89 2.04 14.85 -31.33
C PRO A 89 1.53 13.41 -31.20
N VAL A 90 0.32 13.24 -30.67
CA VAL A 90 -0.35 11.94 -30.57
C VAL A 90 -0.44 11.26 -31.94
N PRO A 91 -0.24 9.92 -32.03
CA PRO A 91 -0.37 9.19 -33.28
C PRO A 91 -1.78 9.31 -33.88
N LYS A 92 -1.87 9.44 -35.22
CA LYS A 92 -3.18 9.50 -35.93
C LYS A 92 -3.99 8.22 -35.80
N LYS A 93 -3.32 7.10 -35.58
CA LYS A 93 -3.92 5.80 -35.31
C LYS A 93 -3.36 5.33 -33.97
N MET A 94 -4.26 4.89 -33.09
CA MET A 94 -3.92 4.49 -31.73
C MET A 94 -3.82 2.97 -31.64
N THR A 95 -3.14 2.33 -32.59
CA THR A 95 -2.94 0.88 -32.52
C THR A 95 -2.02 0.52 -31.34
N PRO A 96 -2.10 -0.71 -30.78
CA PRO A 96 -1.26 -1.08 -29.65
C PRO A 96 0.24 -0.83 -29.87
N ASN A 97 0.76 -1.12 -31.06
CA ASN A 97 2.17 -0.89 -31.38
C ASN A 97 2.52 0.61 -31.46
N GLU A 98 1.61 1.43 -31.99
CA GLU A 98 1.80 2.89 -32.05
C GLU A 98 1.76 3.51 -30.65
N LYS A 99 0.86 3.03 -29.77
CA LYS A 99 0.80 3.44 -28.35
C LYS A 99 2.10 3.12 -27.63
N LYS A 100 2.60 1.87 -27.72
CA LYS A 100 3.85 1.46 -27.07
C LYS A 100 5.03 2.30 -27.51
N LYS A 101 5.16 2.49 -28.83
CA LYS A 101 6.23 3.29 -29.41
C LYS A 101 6.14 4.75 -28.94
N TYR A 102 4.94 5.31 -28.91
CA TYR A 102 4.73 6.67 -28.45
C TYR A 102 5.13 6.85 -26.97
N VAL A 103 4.71 5.94 -26.09
CA VAL A 103 5.09 5.95 -24.67
C VAL A 103 6.61 5.88 -24.51
N GLU A 104 7.28 5.03 -25.31
CA GLU A 104 8.74 4.93 -25.33
C GLU A 104 9.42 6.22 -25.80
N ASP A 105 8.93 6.82 -26.89
CA ASP A 105 9.44 8.09 -27.41
C ASP A 105 9.25 9.23 -26.38
N SER A 106 8.12 9.24 -25.65
CA SER A 106 7.87 10.19 -24.57
C SER A 106 8.83 10.01 -23.39
N VAL A 107 9.08 8.77 -22.96
CA VAL A 107 10.03 8.48 -21.87
C VAL A 107 11.47 8.84 -22.29
N ASP A 108 11.87 8.49 -23.51
CA ASP A 108 13.18 8.84 -24.05
C ASP A 108 13.37 10.35 -24.19
N TRP A 109 12.30 11.09 -24.46
CA TRP A 109 12.30 12.54 -24.41
C TRP A 109 12.52 13.05 -22.98
N MET A 110 11.80 12.52 -21.97
CA MET A 110 11.93 12.92 -20.57
C MET A 110 13.30 12.59 -19.96
N ARG A 111 14.01 11.58 -20.48
CA ARG A 111 15.40 11.28 -20.12
C ARG A 111 16.39 12.33 -20.61
N LYS A 112 16.02 13.14 -21.60
CA LYS A 112 16.89 14.12 -22.26
C LYS A 112 16.46 15.57 -22.02
N ASN A 113 15.28 15.78 -21.43
CA ASN A 113 14.66 17.09 -21.28
C ASN A 113 13.93 17.21 -19.94
N GLU A 114 13.77 18.45 -19.47
CA GLU A 114 12.96 18.78 -18.31
C GLU A 114 11.57 19.28 -18.77
N PRO A 115 10.48 18.57 -18.43
CA PRO A 115 9.14 19.03 -18.77
C PRO A 115 8.72 20.25 -17.94
N ASP A 116 7.93 21.13 -18.54
CA ASP A 116 7.39 22.32 -17.88
C ASP A 116 5.97 22.04 -17.35
N LEU A 117 5.89 21.65 -16.07
CA LEU A 117 4.63 21.31 -15.41
C LEU A 117 3.72 22.51 -15.16
N SER A 118 4.23 23.74 -15.28
CA SER A 118 3.44 24.96 -15.03
C SER A 118 2.32 25.17 -16.07
N LYS A 119 2.48 24.56 -17.25
CA LYS A 119 1.56 24.68 -18.39
C LYS A 119 0.48 23.60 -18.41
N LEU A 120 0.54 22.62 -17.52
CA LEU A 120 -0.40 21.50 -17.49
C LEU A 120 -1.66 21.88 -16.71
N ASP A 121 -2.81 21.49 -17.25
CA ASP A 121 -4.09 21.56 -16.56
C ASP A 121 -4.24 20.42 -15.54
N GLU A 122 -5.22 20.53 -14.65
CA GLU A 122 -5.44 19.54 -13.59
C GLU A 122 -5.78 18.15 -14.12
N PRO A 123 -6.65 17.98 -15.15
CA PRO A 123 -6.91 16.66 -15.74
C PRO A 123 -5.64 16.00 -16.29
N THR A 124 -4.72 16.78 -16.86
CA THR A 124 -3.41 16.28 -17.30
C THR A 124 -2.56 15.83 -16.11
N LEU A 125 -2.52 16.60 -15.02
CA LEU A 125 -1.79 16.22 -13.81
C LEU A 125 -2.37 14.93 -13.19
N ASP A 126 -3.69 14.82 -13.10
CA ASP A 126 -4.38 13.64 -12.57
C ASP A 126 -4.11 12.40 -13.42
N SER A 127 -4.13 12.55 -14.75
CA SER A 127 -3.81 11.46 -15.69
C SER A 127 -2.35 11.01 -15.61
N LEU A 128 -1.41 11.93 -15.29
CA LEU A 128 0.00 11.60 -15.10
C LEU A 128 0.23 10.88 -13.77
N MET A 129 -0.49 11.26 -12.70
CA MET A 129 -0.41 10.54 -11.42
C MET A 129 -0.95 9.11 -11.48
N GLN A 130 -1.78 8.80 -12.48
CA GLN A 130 -2.33 7.46 -12.73
C GLN A 130 -1.47 6.60 -13.65
N ILE A 131 -0.22 6.98 -13.92
CA ILE A 131 0.67 6.18 -14.75
C ILE A 131 0.88 4.79 -14.13
N PRO A 132 0.58 3.69 -14.86
CA PRO A 132 0.74 2.34 -14.36
C PRO A 132 2.17 2.07 -13.90
N GLY A 133 2.32 1.38 -12.76
CA GLY A 133 3.61 1.05 -12.15
C GLY A 133 4.35 2.22 -11.52
N ALA A 134 3.91 3.47 -11.73
CA ALA A 134 4.46 4.60 -11.00
C ALA A 134 4.06 4.52 -9.50
N PRO A 135 4.88 5.08 -8.58
CA PRO A 135 4.56 5.06 -7.16
C PRO A 135 3.23 5.79 -6.91
N SER A 136 2.21 5.05 -6.46
CA SER A 136 0.99 5.63 -5.90
C SER A 136 1.29 6.03 -4.46
N LEU A 137 1.94 7.18 -4.29
CA LEU A 137 2.09 7.75 -2.96
C LEU A 137 0.80 8.51 -2.62
N PRO A 138 0.14 8.24 -1.48
CA PRO A 138 -0.86 9.17 -0.96
C PRO A 138 -0.14 10.51 -0.78
N VAL A 139 -0.48 11.48 -1.64
CA VAL A 139 0.11 12.82 -1.62
C VAL A 139 -0.36 13.50 -0.34
N LEU A 140 0.43 13.38 0.72
CA LEU A 140 0.29 14.25 1.87
C LEU A 140 0.58 15.67 1.40
N PRO A 141 -0.34 16.64 1.61
CA PRO A 141 -0.05 18.04 1.31
C PRO A 141 1.26 18.45 1.99
N ARG A 142 2.09 19.27 1.33
CA ARG A 142 3.41 19.64 1.87
C ARG A 142 3.34 20.19 3.30
N GLU A 143 2.27 20.92 3.62
CA GLU A 143 2.04 21.43 4.98
C GLU A 143 1.72 20.32 6.00
N ALA A 144 1.03 19.25 5.58
CA ALA A 144 0.82 18.07 6.41
C ALA A 144 2.14 17.32 6.63
N LYS A 145 3.00 17.21 5.60
CA LYS A 145 4.36 16.64 5.74
C LYS A 145 5.23 17.47 6.67
N LYS A 146 5.23 18.81 6.55
CA LYS A 146 5.94 19.69 7.49
C LYS A 146 5.46 19.52 8.92
N LYS A 147 4.15 19.36 9.14
CA LYS A 147 3.61 19.08 10.46
C LYS A 147 4.10 17.73 10.99
N ALA A 148 4.13 16.71 10.14
CA ALA A 148 4.66 15.41 10.54
C ALA A 148 6.17 15.45 10.84
N VAL A 149 6.95 16.17 10.04
CA VAL A 149 8.37 16.45 10.32
C VAL A 149 8.51 17.21 11.65
N GLN A 150 7.62 18.14 11.96
CA GLN A 150 7.58 18.82 13.25
C GLN A 150 7.33 17.83 14.40
N ASP A 151 6.41 16.88 14.23
CA ASP A 151 6.14 15.84 15.23
C ASP A 151 7.37 14.94 15.46
N VAL A 152 8.10 14.58 14.39
CA VAL A 152 9.38 13.85 14.48
C VAL A 152 10.46 14.68 15.19
N VAL A 153 10.55 15.97 14.89
CA VAL A 153 11.46 16.90 15.58
C VAL A 153 11.16 16.96 17.07
N ASP A 154 9.87 17.05 17.45
CA ASP A 154 9.45 17.06 18.85
C ASP A 154 9.71 15.73 19.56
N TRP A 155 9.65 14.63 18.82
CA TRP A 155 10.09 13.33 19.30
C TRP A 155 11.61 13.26 19.51
N LEU A 156 12.43 13.73 18.56
CA LEU A 156 13.90 13.79 18.67
C LEU A 156 14.38 14.66 19.84
N ARG A 157 13.59 15.68 20.22
CA ARG A 157 13.90 16.49 21.41
C ARG A 157 13.89 15.68 22.70
N LYS A 158 13.13 14.58 22.74
CA LYS A 158 12.91 13.74 23.94
C LYS A 158 13.54 12.36 23.83
N ASN A 159 13.90 11.93 22.63
CA ASN A 159 14.38 10.58 22.33
C ASN A 159 15.72 10.65 21.58
N GLU A 160 16.34 9.49 21.36
CA GLU A 160 17.59 9.37 20.62
C GLU A 160 17.49 8.14 19.71
N PRO A 161 17.50 8.32 18.38
CA PRO A 161 17.38 7.22 17.44
C PRO A 161 18.67 6.39 17.43
N LYS A 162 18.56 5.11 17.10
CA LYS A 162 19.72 4.22 16.98
C LYS A 162 20.49 4.55 15.71
N PRO A 163 21.81 4.79 15.77
CA PRO A 163 22.61 5.14 14.60
C PRO A 163 22.62 4.06 13.51
N GLU A 164 22.44 2.80 13.89
CA GLU A 164 22.44 1.66 12.97
C GLU A 164 21.20 1.67 12.06
N ASP A 165 20.08 2.19 12.56
CA ASP A 165 18.78 2.19 11.89
C ASP A 165 18.64 3.39 10.92
N LEU A 166 19.56 4.35 10.97
CA LEU A 166 19.58 5.47 10.02
C LEU A 166 20.36 5.09 8.77
N ASP A 167 19.64 4.95 7.66
CA ASP A 167 20.22 4.78 6.35
C ASP A 167 20.80 6.10 5.81
N VAL A 168 21.41 6.04 4.61
CA VAL A 168 22.06 7.20 4.01
C VAL A 168 21.05 8.31 3.64
N PRO A 169 19.90 8.01 3.00
CA PRO A 169 18.86 9.01 2.72
C PRO A 169 18.36 9.76 3.96
N ILE A 170 18.12 9.06 5.08
CA ILE A 170 17.68 9.69 6.33
C ILE A 170 18.79 10.58 6.90
N ALA A 171 20.04 10.11 6.88
CA ALA A 171 21.17 10.91 7.34
C ALA A 171 21.40 12.16 6.48
N GLU A 172 21.20 12.08 5.17
CA GLU A 172 21.25 13.23 4.25
C GLU A 172 20.17 14.26 4.57
N ALA A 173 18.93 13.81 4.76
CA ALA A 173 17.83 14.71 5.12
C ALA A 173 18.06 15.40 6.47
N LEU A 174 18.57 14.67 7.48
CA LEU A 174 18.95 15.23 8.78
C LEU A 174 20.11 16.23 8.69
N SER A 175 21.10 15.96 7.84
CA SER A 175 22.20 16.89 7.56
C SER A 175 21.68 18.18 6.93
N ASN A 176 20.76 18.09 5.96
CA ASN A 176 20.17 19.26 5.32
C ASN A 176 19.25 20.07 6.27
N LEU A 177 18.53 19.37 7.15
CA LEU A 177 17.66 19.99 8.16
C LEU A 177 18.43 20.76 9.23
N THR A 178 19.54 20.19 9.71
CA THR A 178 20.29 20.73 10.87
C THR A 178 21.55 21.51 10.48
N GLY A 179 22.06 21.31 9.27
CA GLY A 179 23.37 21.81 8.84
C GLY A 179 24.55 21.05 9.47
N VAL A 180 24.32 19.96 10.20
CA VAL A 180 25.38 19.09 10.74
C VAL A 180 25.98 18.30 9.57
N PRO A 181 27.29 18.42 9.30
CA PRO A 181 27.89 17.80 8.12
C PRO A 181 27.92 16.27 8.25
N LEU A 182 27.49 15.59 7.18
CA LEU A 182 27.68 14.15 7.04
C LEU A 182 29.15 13.74 7.22
N PRO A 183 29.42 12.63 7.93
CA PRO A 183 30.77 12.14 8.05
C PRO A 183 31.28 11.61 6.70
N LYS A 184 32.56 11.84 6.41
CA LYS A 184 33.20 11.40 5.15
C LYS A 184 33.18 9.87 4.98
N LYS A 185 33.12 9.14 6.09
CA LYS A 185 33.00 7.70 6.15
C LYS A 185 31.85 7.38 7.09
N MET A 186 31.01 6.45 6.68
CA MET A 186 29.80 6.10 7.41
C MET A 186 30.05 4.91 8.34
N THR A 187 31.14 4.96 9.11
CA THR A 187 31.46 3.89 10.08
C THR A 187 30.53 3.96 11.29
N PRO A 188 30.34 2.88 12.07
CA PRO A 188 29.42 2.89 13.21
C PRO A 188 29.68 4.02 14.21
N ASN A 189 30.95 4.30 14.54
CA ASN A 189 31.31 5.37 15.47
C ASN A 189 31.05 6.77 14.89
N GLU A 190 31.27 6.95 13.58
CA GLU A 190 31.01 8.23 12.90
C GLU A 190 29.51 8.49 12.73
N LYS A 191 28.72 7.45 12.39
CA LYS A 191 27.26 7.49 12.40
C LYS A 191 26.74 7.88 13.78
N LYS A 192 27.23 7.22 14.83
CA LYS A 192 26.82 7.52 16.21
C LYS A 192 27.04 8.98 16.56
N LYS A 193 28.24 9.49 16.30
CA LYS A 193 28.56 10.88 16.57
C LYS A 193 27.69 11.84 15.75
N PHE A 194 27.46 11.54 14.47
CA PHE A 194 26.59 12.34 13.62
C PHE A 194 25.16 12.43 14.17
N VAL A 195 24.61 11.31 14.66
CA VAL A 195 23.28 11.27 15.28
C VAL A 195 23.26 12.09 16.57
N GLU A 196 24.22 11.89 17.46
CA GLU A 196 24.35 12.67 18.69
C GLU A 196 24.39 14.18 18.40
N ASP A 197 25.24 14.61 17.46
CA ASP A 197 25.39 16.02 17.07
C ASP A 197 24.09 16.59 16.47
N THR A 198 23.39 15.80 15.63
CA THR A 198 22.11 16.17 15.00
C THR A 198 21.01 16.34 16.05
N VAL A 199 20.86 15.37 16.94
CA VAL A 199 19.84 15.40 17.99
C VAL A 199 20.11 16.55 18.97
N ASP A 200 21.36 16.76 19.35
CA ASP A 200 21.77 17.87 20.19
C ASP A 200 21.48 19.22 19.55
N TRP A 201 21.61 19.33 18.23
CA TRP A 201 21.23 20.51 17.48
C TRP A 201 19.72 20.74 17.53
N VAL A 202 18.92 19.71 17.25
CA VAL A 202 17.44 19.77 17.25
C VAL A 202 16.86 20.11 18.63
N ARG A 203 17.54 19.70 19.71
CA ARG A 203 17.20 20.07 21.09
C ARG A 203 17.43 21.55 21.41
N LYS A 204 18.30 22.23 20.67
CA LYS A 204 18.74 23.61 20.94
C LYS A 204 18.22 24.63 19.92
N ASN A 205 17.63 24.18 18.81
CA ASN A 205 17.25 25.04 17.69
C ASN A 205 15.84 24.71 17.15
N GLU A 206 15.28 25.67 16.41
CA GLU A 206 14.07 25.48 15.60
C GLU A 206 14.50 25.24 14.14
N PRO A 207 14.20 24.06 13.56
CA PRO A 207 14.54 23.78 12.19
C PRO A 207 13.68 24.58 11.20
N ASP A 208 14.25 24.91 10.04
CA ASP A 208 13.54 25.59 8.95
C ASP A 208 13.16 24.57 7.86
N PHE A 209 11.93 24.08 7.89
CA PHE A 209 11.43 23.08 6.94
C PHE A 209 11.27 23.61 5.52
N SER A 210 11.34 24.93 5.30
CA SER A 210 11.25 25.49 3.94
C SER A 210 12.44 25.11 3.06
N LYS A 211 13.56 24.73 3.69
CA LYS A 211 14.79 24.29 3.03
C LYS A 211 14.76 22.85 2.57
N LEU A 212 13.82 22.06 3.07
CA LEU A 212 13.68 20.65 2.68
C LEU A 212 12.87 20.51 1.39
N ASN A 213 13.37 19.67 0.49
CA ASN A 213 12.60 19.16 -0.65
C ASN A 213 11.67 18.00 -0.23
N GLU A 214 10.80 17.56 -1.14
CA GLU A 214 9.82 16.51 -0.85
C GLU A 214 10.46 15.17 -0.41
N PRO A 215 11.47 14.62 -1.11
CA PRO A 215 12.18 13.43 -0.66
C PRO A 215 12.79 13.57 0.75
N GLU A 216 13.34 14.74 1.08
CA GLU A 216 13.90 15.00 2.41
C GLU A 216 12.83 15.06 3.49
N LEU A 217 11.66 15.64 3.20
CA LEU A 217 10.51 15.62 4.12
C LEU A 217 10.07 14.17 4.39
N ASP A 218 9.98 13.35 3.34
CA ASP A 218 9.57 11.95 3.46
C ASP A 218 10.61 11.12 4.24
N ASN A 219 11.90 11.35 4.01
CA ASN A 219 12.97 10.67 4.74
C ASN A 219 12.98 11.04 6.23
N VAL A 220 12.75 12.31 6.59
CA VAL A 220 12.70 12.72 8.02
C VAL A 220 11.51 12.08 8.73
N VAL A 221 10.36 11.98 8.05
CA VAL A 221 9.17 11.30 8.57
C VAL A 221 9.41 9.80 8.83
N GLN A 222 10.34 9.18 8.11
CA GLN A 222 10.65 7.76 8.21
C GLN A 222 11.72 7.43 9.27
N ILE A 223 12.11 8.39 10.13
CA ILE A 223 13.07 8.12 11.21
C ILE A 223 12.56 6.98 12.10
N PRO A 224 13.32 5.87 12.24
CA PRO A 224 12.89 4.72 13.03
C PRO A 224 12.57 5.07 14.47
N GLY A 225 11.39 4.67 14.92
CA GLY A 225 10.88 4.93 16.28
C GLY A 225 10.17 6.27 16.46
N ALA A 226 10.18 7.15 15.45
CA ALA A 226 9.42 8.40 15.46
C ALA A 226 7.92 8.16 15.16
N PRO A 227 7.03 9.05 15.61
CA PRO A 227 5.60 8.95 15.31
C PRO A 227 5.33 9.09 13.80
N LEU A 228 4.47 8.23 13.26
CA LEU A 228 4.04 8.31 11.87
C LEU A 228 3.10 9.51 11.65
N PRO A 229 3.06 10.08 10.43
CA PRO A 229 2.18 11.20 10.15
C PRO A 229 0.70 10.80 10.25
N PRO A 230 -0.15 11.70 10.77
CA PRO A 230 -1.59 11.56 10.64
C PRO A 230 -1.98 11.46 9.15
N GLY A 231 -2.64 10.36 8.76
CA GLY A 231 -3.17 10.16 7.41
C GLY A 231 -2.35 9.24 6.49
N VAL A 232 -1.17 8.77 6.90
CA VAL A 232 -0.37 7.78 6.12
C VAL A 232 -0.91 6.36 6.26
N VAL A 233 -1.49 6.07 7.42
CA VAL A 233 -2.05 4.76 7.73
C VAL A 233 -3.57 4.84 7.61
N PRO A 234 -4.20 4.06 6.72
CA PRO A 234 -5.66 4.02 6.63
C PRO A 234 -6.29 3.76 8.00
N ARG A 235 -7.41 4.43 8.29
CA ARG A 235 -8.08 4.33 9.60
C ARG A 235 -8.37 2.87 10.00
N GLU A 236 -8.71 2.01 9.05
CA GLU A 236 -8.93 0.58 9.32
C GLU A 236 -7.65 -0.14 9.75
N THR A 237 -6.50 0.23 9.19
CA THR A 237 -5.20 -0.26 9.62
C THR A 237 -4.84 0.23 11.03
N LYS A 238 -5.17 1.49 11.37
CA LYS A 238 -5.02 1.99 12.74
C LYS A 238 -5.92 1.25 13.73
N LYS A 239 -7.17 0.95 13.36
CA LYS A 239 -8.07 0.14 14.20
C LYS A 239 -7.51 -1.25 14.44
N ALA A 240 -6.97 -1.90 13.41
CA ALA A 240 -6.33 -3.21 13.55
C ALA A 240 -5.14 -3.15 14.53
N ALA A 241 -4.27 -2.15 14.40
CA ALA A 241 -3.16 -1.94 15.32
C ALA A 241 -3.62 -1.66 16.77
N VAL A 242 -4.71 -0.89 16.93
CA VAL A 242 -5.32 -0.64 18.25
C VAL A 242 -5.96 -1.91 18.83
N ASP A 243 -6.52 -2.80 17.99
CA ASP A 243 -7.03 -4.11 18.43
C ASP A 243 -5.90 -4.97 19.03
N ASP A 244 -4.70 -4.95 18.44
CA ASP A 244 -3.53 -5.64 18.99
C ASP A 244 -3.09 -5.04 20.34
N VAL A 245 -3.12 -3.71 20.46
CA VAL A 245 -2.85 -3.01 21.74
C VAL A 245 -3.88 -3.39 22.80
N VAL A 246 -5.16 -3.46 22.43
CA VAL A 246 -6.25 -3.89 23.33
C VAL A 246 -6.03 -5.33 23.80
N ASP A 247 -5.68 -6.24 22.90
CA ASP A 247 -5.39 -7.63 23.24
C ASP A 247 -4.15 -7.79 24.13
N TRP A 248 -3.16 -6.93 23.96
CA TRP A 248 -2.02 -6.84 24.86
C TRP A 248 -2.43 -6.31 26.24
N LEU A 249 -3.22 -5.22 26.31
CA LEU A 249 -3.71 -4.62 27.56
C LEU A 249 -4.57 -5.59 28.38
N ARG A 250 -5.28 -6.50 27.72
CA ARG A 250 -6.03 -7.57 28.42
C ARG A 250 -5.13 -8.49 29.21
N LYS A 251 -3.94 -8.78 28.69
CA LYS A 251 -2.99 -9.75 29.25
C LYS A 251 -1.94 -9.09 30.15
N ASN A 252 -1.75 -7.78 30.00
CA ASN A 252 -0.68 -7.02 30.65
C ASN A 252 -1.24 -5.83 31.41
N GLY A 253 -0.38 -5.12 32.14
CA GLY A 253 -0.69 -3.80 32.70
C GLY A 253 0.35 -2.82 32.20
N PRO A 254 -0.03 -1.70 31.55
CA PRO A 254 0.95 -0.72 31.11
C PRO A 254 1.65 -0.08 32.32
N PRO A 255 2.90 0.39 32.16
CA PRO A 255 3.60 1.10 33.22
C PRO A 255 2.87 2.42 33.53
N LYS A 256 2.09 2.41 34.61
CA LYS A 256 1.11 3.46 34.94
C LYS A 256 1.71 4.85 35.18
N ASP A 257 3.02 4.89 35.47
CA ASP A 257 3.77 6.12 35.71
C ASP A 257 4.32 6.75 34.41
N ASP A 258 4.38 5.97 33.32
CA ASP A 258 4.96 6.40 32.04
C ASP A 258 3.90 6.88 31.03
N LEU A 259 2.61 6.77 31.38
CA LEU A 259 1.51 7.19 30.51
C LEU A 259 1.31 8.72 30.51
N SER A 260 1.26 9.31 29.31
CA SER A 260 0.95 10.72 29.10
C SER A 260 -0.55 11.02 29.24
N GLU A 261 -0.94 12.29 29.39
CA GLU A 261 -2.37 12.67 29.47
C GLU A 261 -3.19 12.26 28.25
N PRO A 262 -2.69 12.44 27.00
CA PRO A 262 -3.36 11.93 25.81
C PRO A 262 -3.63 10.42 25.83
N GLU A 263 -2.69 9.61 26.31
CA GLU A 263 -2.89 8.16 26.39
C GLU A 263 -3.96 7.79 27.42
N VAL A 264 -3.98 8.48 28.58
CA VAL A 264 -5.00 8.28 29.62
C VAL A 264 -6.38 8.71 29.10
N GLU A 265 -6.46 9.83 28.38
CA GLU A 265 -7.69 10.30 27.75
C GLU A 265 -8.19 9.33 26.68
N ALA A 266 -7.29 8.80 25.85
CA ALA A 266 -7.65 7.84 24.82
C ALA A 266 -8.17 6.51 25.41
N LEU A 267 -7.59 6.04 26.52
CA LEU A 267 -8.11 4.89 27.29
C LEU A 267 -9.51 5.17 27.85
N SER A 268 -9.75 6.37 28.37
CA SER A 268 -11.08 6.81 28.81
C SER A 268 -12.08 6.84 27.64
N ASN A 269 -11.71 7.42 26.51
CA ASN A 269 -12.56 7.49 25.32
C ASN A 269 -12.91 6.10 24.78
N LEU A 270 -11.95 5.16 24.82
CA LEU A 270 -12.13 3.78 24.39
C LEU A 270 -13.09 2.99 25.28
N THR A 271 -13.05 3.22 26.60
CA THR A 271 -13.72 2.39 27.61
C THR A 271 -14.97 3.04 28.22
N GLY A 272 -15.12 4.36 28.05
CA GLY A 272 -16.14 5.16 28.71
C GLY A 272 -15.87 5.42 30.20
N VAL A 273 -14.67 5.13 30.70
CA VAL A 273 -14.28 5.39 32.09
C VAL A 273 -14.25 6.91 32.34
N PRO A 274 -14.98 7.46 33.33
CA PRO A 274 -15.08 8.90 33.51
C PRO A 274 -13.76 9.58 33.89
N MET A 275 -13.41 10.64 33.16
CA MET A 275 -12.27 11.49 33.49
C MET A 275 -12.53 12.34 34.75
N PRO A 276 -11.56 12.41 35.69
CA PRO A 276 -11.66 13.27 36.84
C PRO A 276 -11.45 14.74 36.45
N LYS A 277 -12.08 15.65 37.21
CA LYS A 277 -11.98 17.12 36.97
C LYS A 277 -10.56 17.67 37.12
N LYS A 278 -9.72 16.98 37.88
CA LYS A 278 -8.28 17.26 38.01
C LYS A 278 -7.56 15.95 37.76
N MET A 279 -6.41 16.04 37.11
CA MET A 279 -5.66 14.87 36.68
C MET A 279 -4.39 14.71 37.52
N THR A 280 -4.54 14.44 38.82
CA THR A 280 -3.39 14.15 39.68
C THR A 280 -2.75 12.80 39.31
N PRO A 281 -1.48 12.53 39.66
CA PRO A 281 -0.84 11.23 39.38
C PRO A 281 -1.64 10.03 39.93
N LYS A 282 -2.27 10.19 41.10
CA LYS A 282 -3.13 9.16 41.69
C LYS A 282 -4.40 8.93 40.86
N GLU A 283 -4.98 10.00 40.33
CA GLU A 283 -6.15 9.94 39.46
C GLU A 283 -5.84 9.32 38.11
N LYS A 284 -4.69 9.64 37.50
CA LYS A 284 -4.20 8.98 36.27
C LYS A 284 -4.11 7.48 36.44
N LYS A 285 -3.44 7.01 37.50
CA LYS A 285 -3.31 5.58 37.80
C LYS A 285 -4.66 4.88 37.92
N ARG A 286 -5.62 5.53 38.59
CA ARG A 286 -6.98 4.99 38.74
C ARG A 286 -7.68 4.85 37.39
N VAL A 287 -7.66 5.89 36.54
CA VAL A 287 -8.31 5.84 35.22
C VAL A 287 -7.71 4.73 34.37
N VAL A 288 -6.38 4.56 34.39
CA VAL A 288 -5.69 3.48 33.66
C VAL A 288 -6.10 2.11 34.19
N GLU A 289 -6.12 1.92 35.52
CA GLU A 289 -6.54 0.66 36.15
C GLU A 289 -7.99 0.31 35.79
N ASP A 290 -8.91 1.25 35.97
CA ASP A 290 -10.33 1.06 35.67
C ASP A 290 -10.55 0.73 34.19
N SER A 291 -9.80 1.40 33.28
CA SER A 291 -9.87 1.16 31.84
C SER A 291 -9.35 -0.23 31.47
N VAL A 292 -8.22 -0.65 32.02
CA VAL A 292 -7.63 -1.97 31.75
C VAL A 292 -8.51 -3.09 32.32
N ASP A 293 -9.04 -2.92 33.53
CA ASP A 293 -9.97 -3.87 34.14
C ASP A 293 -11.26 -3.99 33.33
N TRP A 294 -11.75 -2.88 32.79
CA TRP A 294 -12.88 -2.90 31.86
C TRP A 294 -12.55 -3.70 30.58
N LEU A 295 -11.39 -3.45 29.96
CA LEU A 295 -10.97 -4.14 28.72
C LEU A 295 -10.80 -5.65 28.88
N ARG A 296 -10.45 -6.13 30.09
CA ARG A 296 -10.34 -7.56 30.40
C ARG A 296 -11.66 -8.31 30.31
N SER A 297 -12.77 -7.61 30.51
CA SER A 297 -14.12 -8.22 30.56
C SER A 297 -15.04 -7.75 29.43
N ASN A 298 -14.61 -6.80 28.61
CA ASN A 298 -15.45 -6.16 27.59
C ASN A 298 -14.70 -5.99 26.26
N LYS A 299 -15.47 -5.87 25.16
CA LYS A 299 -14.96 -5.56 23.84
C LYS A 299 -15.24 -4.08 23.51
N PRO A 300 -14.21 -3.24 23.31
CA PRO A 300 -14.42 -1.85 22.94
C PRO A 300 -14.94 -1.73 21.50
N ASP A 301 -15.59 -0.60 21.21
CA ASP A 301 -16.09 -0.27 19.87
C ASP A 301 -15.19 0.79 19.23
N LEU A 302 -14.20 0.32 18.45
CA LEU A 302 -13.22 1.19 17.78
C LEU A 302 -13.83 2.09 16.69
N SER A 303 -15.08 1.87 16.28
CA SER A 303 -15.75 2.75 15.32
C SER A 303 -16.06 4.13 15.91
N LYS A 304 -16.22 4.21 17.23
CA LYS A 304 -16.59 5.43 17.98
C LYS A 304 -15.40 6.21 18.52
N VAL A 305 -14.18 5.71 18.31
CA VAL A 305 -12.95 6.35 18.75
C VAL A 305 -12.50 7.35 17.69
N ASP A 306 -12.15 8.57 18.12
CA ASP A 306 -11.60 9.59 17.23
C ASP A 306 -10.16 9.29 16.80
N GLU A 307 -9.71 9.94 15.73
CA GLU A 307 -8.39 9.72 15.14
C GLU A 307 -7.23 10.01 16.11
N PRO A 308 -7.22 11.13 16.86
CA PRO A 308 -6.19 11.39 17.87
C PRO A 308 -6.12 10.34 18.98
N SER A 309 -7.28 9.80 19.38
CA SER A 309 -7.36 8.72 20.37
C SER A 309 -6.80 7.41 19.81
N LEU A 310 -7.06 7.09 18.54
CA LEU A 310 -6.43 5.93 17.88
C LEU A 310 -4.89 6.07 17.84
N ASP A 311 -4.39 7.26 17.50
CA ASP A 311 -2.95 7.55 17.47
C ASP A 311 -2.32 7.48 18.87
N SER A 312 -3.03 7.95 19.90
CA SER A 312 -2.54 7.89 21.29
C SER A 312 -2.53 6.47 21.84
N LEU A 313 -3.53 5.64 21.51
CA LEU A 313 -3.58 4.22 21.91
C LEU A 313 -2.42 3.42 21.31
N MET A 314 -2.06 3.73 20.07
CA MET A 314 -0.91 3.14 19.38
C MET A 314 0.44 3.47 20.05
N ASN A 315 0.50 4.51 20.88
CA ASN A 315 1.72 4.94 21.59
C ASN A 315 1.80 4.44 23.04
N ILE A 316 0.93 3.51 23.48
CA ILE A 316 0.97 2.99 24.85
C ILE A 316 2.35 2.37 25.15
N PRO A 317 3.06 2.84 26.20
CA PRO A 317 4.38 2.34 26.54
C PRO A 317 4.39 0.83 26.81
N GLN A 318 5.40 0.14 26.26
CA GLN A 318 5.54 -1.33 26.31
C GLN A 318 4.40 -2.11 25.63
N GLY A 319 3.42 -1.42 25.05
CA GLY A 319 2.45 -2.01 24.15
C GLY A 319 3.12 -2.57 22.90
N PRO A 320 2.43 -3.42 22.13
CA PRO A 320 2.91 -3.86 20.84
C PRO A 320 3.10 -2.60 19.98
N VAL A 321 4.29 -2.44 19.41
CA VAL A 321 4.54 -1.38 18.43
C VAL A 321 3.47 -1.54 17.34
N PRO A 322 2.73 -0.47 16.97
CA PRO A 322 1.78 -0.51 15.88
C PRO A 322 2.50 -1.09 14.68
N GLN A 323 2.07 -2.26 14.24
CA GLN A 323 2.66 -2.87 13.07
C GLN A 323 2.26 -1.97 11.91
N GLY A 324 3.25 -1.19 11.45
CA GLY A 324 3.14 -0.36 10.26
C GLY A 324 2.70 -1.18 9.07
N GLY A 325 2.49 -0.55 7.92
CA GLY A 325 1.88 -1.17 6.74
C GLY A 325 2.45 -2.53 6.29
N PRO A 326 1.91 -3.09 5.19
CA PRO A 326 2.17 -4.46 4.71
C PRO A 326 3.63 -4.91 4.76
N HIS A 327 4.59 -4.00 4.54
CA HIS A 327 6.03 -4.22 4.69
C HIS A 327 6.44 -4.78 6.07
N THR A 328 5.98 -4.19 7.17
CA THR A 328 6.39 -4.62 8.52
C THR A 328 5.73 -5.93 8.94
N VAL A 329 4.51 -6.19 8.44
CA VAL A 329 3.80 -7.46 8.66
C VAL A 329 4.47 -8.58 7.88
N LYS A 330 4.84 -8.35 6.61
CA LYS A 330 5.62 -9.30 5.79
C LYS A 330 6.97 -9.60 6.43
N MET A 331 7.66 -8.57 6.93
CA MET A 331 8.96 -8.70 7.61
C MET A 331 8.87 -9.57 8.86
N LYS A 332 7.93 -9.27 9.78
CA LYS A 332 7.77 -10.05 10.99
C LYS A 332 7.32 -11.49 10.70
N ALA A 333 6.41 -11.69 9.75
CA ALA A 333 5.98 -13.03 9.38
C ALA A 333 7.14 -13.87 8.82
N MET A 334 8.04 -13.26 8.05
CA MET A 334 9.28 -13.89 7.59
C MET A 334 10.22 -14.22 8.75
N GLU A 335 10.44 -13.29 9.68
CA GLU A 335 11.24 -13.52 10.88
C GLU A 335 10.70 -14.68 11.73
N ASP A 336 9.40 -14.67 12.03
CA ASP A 336 8.72 -15.73 12.78
C ASP A 336 8.82 -17.09 12.07
N SER A 337 8.73 -17.08 10.74
CA SER A 337 8.86 -18.29 9.92
C SER A 337 10.27 -18.86 9.94
N ILE A 338 11.29 -18.00 9.80
CA ILE A 338 12.70 -18.37 9.89
C ILE A 338 13.02 -18.92 11.29
N ASP A 339 12.55 -18.26 12.34
CA ASP A 339 12.74 -18.70 13.71
C ASP A 339 12.03 -20.03 14.00
N TRP A 340 10.87 -20.28 13.38
CA TRP A 340 10.22 -21.58 13.43
C TRP A 340 11.03 -22.65 12.71
N ILE A 341 11.53 -22.38 11.49
CA ILE A 341 12.35 -23.33 10.69
C ILE A 341 13.65 -23.69 11.41
N ARG A 342 14.23 -22.75 12.17
CA ARG A 342 15.40 -22.99 13.01
C ARG A 342 15.15 -24.02 14.11
N LYS A 343 13.92 -24.06 14.64
CA LYS A 343 13.54 -24.87 15.81
C LYS A 343 12.79 -26.14 15.45
N ASN A 344 12.31 -26.28 14.21
CA ASN A 344 11.43 -27.37 13.78
C ASN A 344 11.88 -28.00 12.46
N ASN A 345 11.34 -29.18 12.14
CA ASN A 345 11.56 -29.86 10.85
C ASN A 345 10.30 -29.68 9.98
N PRO A 346 10.33 -28.82 8.94
CA PRO A 346 9.22 -28.68 8.02
C PRO A 346 8.98 -29.97 7.22
N ASN A 347 7.76 -30.17 6.74
CA ASN A 347 7.45 -31.26 5.82
C ASN A 347 7.92 -30.91 4.40
N LEU A 348 8.91 -31.64 3.90
CA LEU A 348 9.55 -31.39 2.60
C LEU A 348 9.14 -32.39 1.51
N GLU A 349 8.18 -33.29 1.78
CA GLU A 349 7.86 -34.38 0.84
C GLU A 349 7.07 -33.94 -0.39
N LYS A 350 6.42 -32.77 -0.33
CA LYS A 350 5.56 -32.24 -1.40
C LYS A 350 5.72 -30.73 -1.60
N VAL A 351 6.96 -30.29 -1.77
CA VAL A 351 7.25 -28.90 -2.13
C VAL A 351 7.07 -28.68 -3.64
N ASP A 352 6.38 -27.62 -4.01
CA ASP A 352 6.24 -27.19 -5.40
C ASP A 352 7.47 -26.38 -5.85
N GLU A 353 7.60 -26.14 -7.16
CA GLU A 353 8.72 -25.38 -7.74
C GLU A 353 8.78 -23.93 -7.23
N PRO A 354 7.67 -23.20 -7.11
CA PRO A 354 7.67 -21.86 -6.52
C PRO A 354 8.21 -21.82 -5.10
N THR A 355 7.93 -22.83 -4.27
CA THR A 355 8.49 -22.91 -2.91
C THR A 355 10.01 -23.11 -2.96
N VAL A 356 10.51 -23.91 -3.90
CA VAL A 356 11.96 -24.11 -4.11
C VAL A 356 12.64 -22.81 -4.56
N GLU A 357 12.02 -22.05 -5.45
CA GLU A 357 12.51 -20.74 -5.91
C GLU A 357 12.52 -19.70 -4.78
N ALA A 358 11.46 -19.64 -3.97
CA ALA A 358 11.40 -18.74 -2.80
C ALA A 358 12.55 -19.01 -1.81
N PHE A 359 12.85 -20.27 -1.51
CA PHE A 359 13.97 -20.64 -0.65
C PHE A 359 15.34 -20.41 -1.32
N SER A 360 15.43 -20.54 -2.65
CA SER A 360 16.62 -20.15 -3.41
C SER A 360 16.91 -18.65 -3.29
N ASN A 361 15.90 -17.80 -3.44
CA ASN A 361 16.05 -16.35 -3.31
C ASN A 361 16.46 -15.97 -1.88
N LEU A 362 15.82 -16.59 -0.87
CA LEU A 362 16.09 -16.32 0.53
C LEU A 362 17.50 -16.74 0.99
N THR A 363 18.02 -17.86 0.46
CA THR A 363 19.31 -18.44 0.89
C THR A 363 20.48 -18.14 -0.05
N GLY A 364 20.19 -17.72 -1.28
CA GLY A 364 21.17 -17.58 -2.36
C GLY A 364 21.72 -18.92 -2.88
N LEU A 365 21.15 -20.06 -2.50
CA LEU A 365 21.56 -21.37 -2.98
C LEU A 365 21.08 -21.59 -4.43
N PRO A 366 21.88 -22.20 -5.32
CA PRO A 366 21.48 -22.41 -6.69
C PRO A 366 20.36 -23.46 -6.80
N VAL A 367 19.27 -23.11 -7.50
CA VAL A 367 18.20 -24.05 -7.82
C VAL A 367 18.73 -25.30 -8.55
N PRO A 368 18.17 -26.49 -8.30
CA PRO A 368 18.53 -27.72 -9.01
C PRO A 368 18.32 -27.59 -10.53
N ARG A 369 19.28 -28.08 -11.32
CA ARG A 369 19.17 -28.10 -12.80
C ARG A 369 18.00 -28.95 -13.32
N ARG A 370 17.54 -29.91 -12.54
CA ARG A 370 16.38 -30.75 -12.81
C ARG A 370 15.52 -30.76 -11.56
N MET A 371 14.24 -30.49 -11.71
CA MET A 371 13.26 -30.35 -10.63
C MET A 371 12.50 -31.68 -10.38
N THR A 372 13.22 -32.78 -10.13
CA THR A 372 12.61 -34.05 -9.70
C THR A 372 12.23 -34.01 -8.21
N PRO A 373 11.25 -34.80 -7.74
CA PRO A 373 10.88 -34.84 -6.32
C PRO A 373 12.08 -35.02 -5.38
N GLU A 374 13.01 -35.90 -5.72
CA GLU A 374 14.22 -36.17 -4.91
C GLU A 374 15.16 -34.96 -4.88
N SER A 375 15.33 -34.28 -6.01
CA SER A 375 16.20 -33.10 -6.11
C SER A 375 15.61 -31.88 -5.41
N LYS A 376 14.29 -31.68 -5.44
CA LYS A 376 13.57 -30.63 -4.71
C LYS A 376 13.70 -30.85 -3.21
N LYS A 377 13.44 -32.09 -2.76
CA LYS A 377 13.57 -32.47 -1.35
C LYS A 377 14.99 -32.21 -0.85
N LYS A 378 15.99 -32.69 -1.57
CA LYS A 378 17.40 -32.48 -1.21
C LYS A 378 17.76 -31.00 -1.14
N PHE A 379 17.35 -30.20 -2.12
CA PHE A 379 17.57 -28.76 -2.10
C PHE A 379 16.94 -28.10 -0.87
N MET A 380 15.70 -28.46 -0.53
CA MET A 380 15.01 -27.89 0.62
C MET A 380 15.68 -28.30 1.95
N GLU A 381 16.20 -29.52 2.04
CA GLU A 381 17.01 -29.95 3.19
C GLU A 381 18.26 -29.06 3.34
N ASP A 382 18.98 -28.83 2.24
CA ASP A 382 20.17 -27.96 2.20
C ASP A 382 19.82 -26.51 2.55
N ALA A 383 18.68 -25.99 2.07
CA ALA A 383 18.22 -24.63 2.35
C ALA A 383 17.80 -24.45 3.82
N VAL A 384 17.08 -25.40 4.40
CA VAL A 384 16.71 -25.39 5.83
C VAL A 384 17.96 -25.46 6.72
N ASP A 385 18.91 -26.32 6.36
CA ASP A 385 20.20 -26.42 7.05
C ASP A 385 21.02 -25.13 6.95
N TRP A 386 20.94 -24.44 5.81
CA TRP A 386 21.54 -23.12 5.64
C TRP A 386 20.90 -22.08 6.56
N ILE A 387 19.55 -22.00 6.60
CA ILE A 387 18.79 -21.05 7.45
C ILE A 387 19.07 -21.27 8.95
N ARG A 388 19.35 -22.52 9.35
CA ARG A 388 19.74 -22.86 10.72
C ARG A 388 21.12 -22.34 11.13
N ARG A 389 22.02 -22.17 10.15
CA ARG A 389 23.42 -21.79 10.40
C ARG A 389 23.71 -20.33 10.03
N ASN A 390 22.80 -19.66 9.32
CA ASN A 390 23.00 -18.32 8.77
C ASN A 390 21.79 -17.42 9.01
N ASN A 391 21.96 -16.12 8.75
CA ASN A 391 20.87 -15.16 8.77
C ASN A 391 20.58 -14.69 7.35
N PRO A 392 19.43 -15.09 6.75
CA PRO A 392 19.05 -14.61 5.43
C PRO A 392 18.77 -13.09 5.46
N ASP A 393 18.97 -12.44 4.32
CA ASP A 393 18.61 -11.04 4.12
C ASP A 393 17.09 -10.95 3.83
N ILE A 394 16.32 -10.72 4.90
CA ILE A 394 14.86 -10.73 4.85
C ILE A 394 14.34 -9.54 4.03
N GLU A 395 14.93 -8.35 4.20
CA GLU A 395 14.49 -7.11 3.56
C GLU A 395 14.46 -7.19 2.04
N LYS A 396 15.43 -7.89 1.44
CA LYS A 396 15.50 -8.09 -0.02
C LYS A 396 14.53 -9.13 -0.57
N ASN A 397 13.84 -9.87 0.30
CA ASN A 397 13.00 -11.02 -0.05
C ASN A 397 11.58 -10.86 0.54
N LEU A 398 11.06 -9.63 0.56
CA LEU A 398 9.72 -9.28 1.06
C LEU A 398 8.64 -9.25 -0.03
N ASP A 399 8.89 -9.79 -1.23
CA ASP A 399 7.85 -9.95 -2.24
C ASP A 399 6.76 -10.93 -1.75
N SER A 400 5.49 -10.64 -2.06
CA SER A 400 4.35 -11.44 -1.57
C SER A 400 4.46 -12.94 -1.91
N PRO A 401 4.89 -13.35 -3.11
CA PRO A 401 5.12 -14.75 -3.42
C PRO A 401 6.14 -15.42 -2.48
N THR A 402 7.32 -14.82 -2.27
CA THR A 402 8.34 -15.38 -1.37
C THR A 402 7.84 -15.46 0.06
N VAL A 403 7.22 -14.38 0.57
CA VAL A 403 6.68 -14.32 1.94
C VAL A 403 5.62 -15.41 2.15
N ALA A 404 4.64 -15.53 1.26
CA ALA A 404 3.58 -16.52 1.36
C ALA A 404 4.11 -17.96 1.40
N ARG A 405 5.09 -18.29 0.56
CA ARG A 405 5.65 -19.65 0.47
C ARG A 405 6.45 -20.02 1.72
N VAL A 406 7.26 -19.09 2.21
CA VAL A 406 8.07 -19.31 3.43
C VAL A 406 7.17 -19.41 4.66
N THR A 407 6.15 -18.57 4.79
CA THR A 407 5.20 -18.63 5.92
C THR A 407 4.34 -19.89 5.89
N ASN A 408 3.95 -20.37 4.72
CA ASN A 408 3.21 -21.62 4.57
C ASN A 408 4.03 -22.85 5.02
N VAL A 409 5.32 -22.89 4.70
CA VAL A 409 6.22 -23.97 5.15
C VAL A 409 6.37 -23.98 6.67
N ALA A 410 6.37 -22.80 7.30
CA ALA A 410 6.43 -22.64 8.75
C ALA A 410 5.06 -22.68 9.45
N ASN A 411 3.96 -22.76 8.69
CA ASN A 411 2.59 -22.62 9.17
C ASN A 411 2.37 -21.33 10.01
N VAL A 412 3.04 -20.24 9.64
CA VAL A 412 2.86 -18.91 10.21
C VAL A 412 1.69 -18.25 9.50
N ARG A 413 0.66 -17.84 10.27
CA ARG A 413 -0.53 -17.20 9.70
C ARG A 413 -0.23 -15.75 9.37
N LEU A 414 -0.50 -15.37 8.12
CA LEU A 414 -0.48 -13.99 7.68
C LEU A 414 -1.85 -13.33 7.95
N PRO A 415 -1.90 -12.08 8.46
CA PRO A 415 -3.15 -11.34 8.56
C PRO A 415 -3.84 -11.18 7.18
N PRO A 416 -5.18 -11.17 7.12
CA PRO A 416 -5.92 -10.85 5.89
C PRO A 416 -5.47 -9.51 5.29
N GLY A 417 -5.25 -9.46 3.97
CA GLY A 417 -4.75 -8.26 3.28
C GLY A 417 -3.23 -8.08 3.29
N THR A 418 -2.46 -8.92 4.01
CA THR A 418 -0.98 -8.83 4.04
C THR A 418 -0.32 -9.17 2.70
N LEU A 419 -0.96 -10.05 1.92
CA LEU A 419 -0.49 -10.51 0.60
C LEU A 419 -1.27 -9.87 -0.55
N ALA A 420 -2.10 -8.86 -0.27
CA ALA A 420 -2.81 -8.12 -1.30
C ALA A 420 -1.80 -7.20 -2.02
N ASP A 421 -0.97 -7.80 -2.86
CA ASP A 421 -0.51 -7.16 -4.08
C ASP A 421 -1.47 -7.62 -5.20
N ASP A 422 -1.81 -6.69 -6.09
CA ASP A 422 -3.09 -6.60 -6.80
C ASP A 422 -3.36 -7.69 -7.87
N GLU A 423 -2.44 -8.63 -8.12
CA GLU A 423 -2.57 -9.56 -9.26
C GLU A 423 -3.69 -10.61 -9.15
N PRO A 424 -3.84 -11.36 -8.03
CA PRO A 424 -4.84 -12.43 -7.97
C PRO A 424 -6.26 -11.87 -7.90
N THR A 425 -6.47 -10.79 -7.16
CA THR A 425 -7.77 -10.14 -7.02
C THR A 425 -8.17 -9.45 -8.32
N LYS A 426 -7.24 -8.74 -8.99
CA LYS A 426 -7.49 -8.12 -10.29
C LYS A 426 -7.74 -9.14 -11.40
N ALA A 427 -7.02 -10.25 -11.43
CA ALA A 427 -7.28 -11.31 -12.41
C ALA A 427 -8.68 -11.95 -12.24
N VAL A 428 -9.15 -12.09 -10.99
CA VAL A 428 -10.51 -12.55 -10.68
C VAL A 428 -11.55 -11.48 -11.04
N GLU A 429 -11.30 -10.22 -10.73
CA GLU A 429 -12.16 -9.09 -11.10
C GLU A 429 -12.27 -8.93 -12.62
N ASP A 430 -11.15 -8.99 -13.34
CA ASP A 430 -11.08 -8.96 -14.81
C ASP A 430 -11.82 -10.14 -15.43
N ALA A 431 -11.71 -11.34 -14.85
CA ALA A 431 -12.45 -12.51 -15.30
C ALA A 431 -13.96 -12.35 -15.08
N VAL A 432 -14.38 -11.83 -13.92
CA VAL A 432 -15.79 -11.53 -13.63
C VAL A 432 -16.32 -10.44 -14.56
N ASP A 433 -15.54 -9.39 -14.82
CA ASP A 433 -15.91 -8.31 -15.75
C ASP A 433 -15.97 -8.78 -17.20
N TRP A 434 -15.10 -9.72 -17.59
CA TRP A 434 -15.21 -10.38 -18.88
C TRP A 434 -16.49 -11.20 -18.98
N LEU A 435 -16.84 -11.98 -17.94
CA LEU A 435 -18.06 -12.78 -17.86
C LEU A 435 -19.34 -11.95 -17.86
N ARG A 436 -19.30 -10.72 -17.34
CA ARG A 436 -20.43 -9.79 -17.42
C ARG A 436 -20.69 -9.37 -18.87
N LYS A 437 -19.62 -9.14 -19.63
CA LYS A 437 -19.66 -8.62 -21.00
C LYS A 437 -19.78 -9.73 -22.06
N ASN A 438 -19.43 -10.97 -21.73
CA ASN A 438 -19.34 -12.09 -22.65
C ASN A 438 -19.98 -13.36 -22.06
N GLY A 439 -20.52 -14.23 -22.91
CA GLY A 439 -20.98 -15.56 -22.49
C GLY A 439 -19.94 -16.63 -22.83
N PRO A 440 -19.44 -17.42 -21.88
CA PRO A 440 -18.58 -18.55 -22.18
C PRO A 440 -19.37 -19.64 -22.93
N ILE A 441 -18.69 -20.47 -23.72
CA ILE A 441 -19.30 -21.62 -24.37
C ILE A 441 -19.57 -22.68 -23.29
N PRO A 442 -20.84 -23.00 -22.94
CA PRO A 442 -21.14 -23.82 -21.77
C PRO A 442 -20.56 -25.23 -21.83
N GLU A 443 -20.39 -25.76 -23.04
CA GLU A 443 -19.79 -27.07 -23.28
C GLU A 443 -18.30 -27.11 -22.90
N GLU A 444 -17.59 -25.98 -22.99
CA GLU A 444 -16.14 -25.84 -22.75
C GLU A 444 -15.79 -25.46 -21.30
N VAL A 445 -16.79 -25.15 -20.48
CA VAL A 445 -16.61 -24.90 -19.04
C VAL A 445 -16.38 -26.23 -18.34
N ASP A 446 -15.23 -26.49 -17.72
CA ASP A 446 -15.03 -27.76 -17.02
C ASP A 446 -15.47 -27.72 -15.55
N GLU A 447 -15.42 -28.86 -14.86
CA GLU A 447 -15.98 -29.01 -13.52
C GLU A 447 -15.39 -28.04 -12.48
N PRO A 448 -14.07 -27.74 -12.47
CA PRO A 448 -13.54 -26.73 -11.55
C PRO A 448 -14.03 -25.32 -11.86
N ALA A 449 -14.11 -24.92 -13.13
CA ALA A 449 -14.69 -23.63 -13.50
C ALA A 449 -16.18 -23.54 -13.12
N LEU A 450 -16.90 -24.67 -13.25
CA LEU A 450 -18.29 -24.81 -12.80
C LEU A 450 -18.42 -24.67 -11.27
N GLY A 451 -17.48 -25.23 -10.52
CA GLY A 451 -17.37 -25.09 -9.07
C GLY A 451 -17.10 -23.65 -8.64
N ALA A 452 -16.20 -22.97 -9.34
CA ALA A 452 -15.93 -21.54 -9.10
C ALA A 452 -17.18 -20.67 -9.36
N LEU A 453 -17.90 -20.90 -10.46
CA LEU A 453 -19.16 -20.20 -10.76
C LEU A 453 -20.25 -20.49 -9.71
N SER A 454 -20.36 -21.74 -9.28
CA SER A 454 -21.28 -22.15 -8.22
C SER A 454 -21.00 -21.44 -6.91
N ASN A 455 -19.72 -21.34 -6.52
CA ASN A 455 -19.29 -20.65 -5.31
C ASN A 455 -19.48 -19.13 -5.41
N LEU A 456 -19.15 -18.52 -6.56
CA LEU A 456 -19.31 -17.09 -6.83
C LEU A 456 -20.77 -16.62 -6.73
N THR A 457 -21.69 -17.45 -7.23
CA THR A 457 -23.11 -17.09 -7.38
C THR A 457 -24.00 -17.70 -6.28
N GLY A 458 -23.45 -18.61 -5.48
CA GLY A 458 -24.20 -19.41 -4.50
C GLY A 458 -25.15 -20.44 -5.13
N MET A 459 -25.06 -20.69 -6.45
CA MET A 459 -25.93 -21.62 -7.16
C MET A 459 -25.46 -23.06 -6.96
N PRO A 460 -26.29 -23.97 -6.44
CA PRO A 460 -25.85 -25.34 -6.17
C PRO A 460 -25.62 -26.14 -7.46
N ILE A 461 -24.52 -26.88 -7.53
CA ILE A 461 -24.27 -27.82 -8.63
C ILE A 461 -25.32 -28.96 -8.58
N PRO A 462 -26.05 -29.22 -9.69
CA PRO A 462 -27.00 -30.32 -9.77
C PRO A 462 -26.35 -31.69 -9.47
N LYS A 463 -27.05 -32.56 -8.74
CA LYS A 463 -26.56 -33.90 -8.37
C LYS A 463 -26.30 -34.81 -9.58
N LYS A 464 -26.99 -34.56 -10.69
CA LYS A 464 -26.68 -35.11 -12.01
C LYS A 464 -26.31 -33.91 -12.86
N LEU A 465 -25.16 -33.97 -13.52
CA LEU A 465 -24.69 -32.88 -14.36
C LEU A 465 -24.81 -33.31 -15.83
N THR A 466 -26.04 -33.34 -16.35
CA THR A 466 -26.26 -33.52 -17.79
C THR A 466 -25.78 -32.30 -18.57
N PRO A 467 -25.52 -32.42 -19.89
CA PRO A 467 -25.14 -31.27 -20.72
C PRO A 467 -26.12 -30.08 -20.62
N ASP A 468 -27.42 -30.36 -20.56
CA ASP A 468 -28.45 -29.32 -20.42
C ASP A 468 -28.43 -28.67 -19.03
N GLU A 469 -28.18 -29.44 -17.96
CA GLU A 469 -28.06 -28.91 -16.58
C GLU A 469 -26.78 -28.08 -16.41
N LYS A 470 -25.68 -28.52 -17.03
CA LYS A 470 -24.42 -27.80 -17.08
C LYS A 470 -24.59 -26.47 -17.81
N LYS A 471 -25.22 -26.51 -18.99
CA LYS A 471 -25.51 -25.33 -19.80
C LYS A 471 -26.34 -24.32 -19.04
N LYS A 472 -27.43 -24.80 -18.42
CA LYS A 472 -28.31 -23.96 -17.62
C LYS A 472 -27.60 -23.32 -16.43
N LEU A 473 -26.77 -24.07 -15.69
CA LEU A 473 -26.03 -23.53 -14.54
C LEU A 473 -25.05 -22.43 -14.97
N VAL A 474 -24.36 -22.63 -16.10
CA VAL A 474 -23.46 -21.60 -16.65
C VAL A 474 -24.26 -20.36 -17.04
N GLU A 475 -25.33 -20.49 -17.83
CA GLU A 475 -26.18 -19.36 -18.24
C GLU A 475 -26.76 -18.59 -17.05
N ASP A 476 -27.35 -19.30 -16.08
CA ASP A 476 -27.91 -18.72 -14.86
C ASP A 476 -26.83 -17.99 -14.04
N SER A 477 -25.62 -18.57 -13.95
CA SER A 477 -24.50 -17.94 -13.22
C SER A 477 -24.04 -16.64 -13.88
N ILE A 478 -24.00 -16.59 -15.21
CA ILE A 478 -23.62 -15.39 -15.96
C ILE A 478 -24.67 -14.29 -15.84
N ASP A 479 -25.95 -14.64 -15.95
CA ASP A 479 -27.04 -13.69 -15.78
C ASP A 479 -27.08 -13.10 -14.35
N TRP A 480 -26.74 -13.91 -13.35
CA TRP A 480 -26.54 -13.43 -11.99
C TRP A 480 -25.37 -12.45 -11.89
N LEU A 481 -24.19 -12.79 -12.44
CA LEU A 481 -23.00 -11.94 -12.43
C LEU A 481 -23.19 -10.59 -13.15
N ARG A 482 -24.08 -10.52 -14.14
CA ARG A 482 -24.44 -9.27 -14.84
C ARG A 482 -25.19 -8.26 -13.97
N SER A 483 -25.87 -8.75 -12.94
CA SER A 483 -26.76 -7.94 -12.09
C SER A 483 -26.30 -7.86 -10.63
N HIS A 484 -25.26 -8.60 -10.26
CA HIS A 484 -24.78 -8.72 -8.89
C HIS A 484 -23.24 -8.66 -8.82
N ASN A 485 -22.72 -8.20 -7.69
CA ASN A 485 -21.28 -8.19 -7.42
C ASN A 485 -20.95 -9.35 -6.48
N PRO A 486 -20.23 -10.39 -6.93
CA PRO A 486 -19.85 -11.49 -6.05
C PRO A 486 -18.83 -11.02 -5.01
N ASP A 487 -18.83 -11.65 -3.84
CA ASP A 487 -17.79 -11.46 -2.85
C ASP A 487 -16.54 -12.25 -3.26
N THR A 488 -15.52 -11.53 -3.74
CA THR A 488 -14.25 -12.11 -4.21
C THR A 488 -13.23 -12.34 -3.10
N SER A 489 -13.56 -11.99 -1.85
CA SER A 489 -12.62 -12.05 -0.71
C SER A 489 -12.41 -13.46 -0.13
N ASN A 490 -13.11 -14.48 -0.64
CA ASN A 490 -13.00 -15.85 -0.15
C ASN A 490 -11.71 -16.55 -0.64
N LEU A 491 -10.81 -16.83 0.31
CA LEU A 491 -9.52 -17.52 0.11
C LEU A 491 -9.64 -18.89 -0.60
N GLU A 492 -10.71 -19.67 -0.36
CA GLU A 492 -10.89 -20.97 -1.04
C GLU A 492 -11.10 -20.80 -2.56
N MET A 493 -11.74 -19.72 -2.98
CA MET A 493 -12.02 -19.43 -4.38
C MET A 493 -10.76 -18.98 -5.12
N SER A 494 -9.92 -18.18 -4.46
CA SER A 494 -8.62 -17.77 -5.00
C SER A 494 -7.68 -18.98 -5.21
N GLN A 495 -7.66 -19.92 -4.26
CA GLN A 495 -6.85 -21.15 -4.36
C GLN A 495 -7.36 -22.11 -5.44
N GLN A 496 -8.68 -22.28 -5.58
CA GLN A 496 -9.27 -23.14 -6.62
C GLN A 496 -9.07 -22.58 -8.04
N LEU A 497 -9.20 -21.27 -8.20
CA LEU A 497 -8.91 -20.59 -9.48
C LEU A 497 -7.41 -20.64 -9.78
N GLU A 498 -6.54 -20.41 -8.80
CA GLU A 498 -5.08 -20.51 -8.96
C GLU A 498 -4.62 -21.93 -9.31
N GLU A 499 -5.19 -22.98 -8.70
CA GLU A 499 -4.93 -24.38 -9.07
C GLU A 499 -5.46 -24.71 -10.48
N TYR A 500 -6.60 -24.16 -10.87
CA TYR A 500 -7.17 -24.30 -12.21
C TYR A 500 -6.26 -23.68 -13.28
N PHE A 501 -5.73 -22.48 -13.02
CA PHE A 501 -4.77 -21.80 -13.91
C PHE A 501 -3.39 -22.48 -13.92
N LYS A 502 -2.95 -23.08 -12.81
CA LYS A 502 -1.69 -23.84 -12.73
C LYS A 502 -1.75 -25.23 -13.39
N ALA A 503 -2.93 -25.83 -13.52
CA ALA A 503 -3.11 -27.17 -14.09
C ALA A 503 -2.94 -27.24 -15.63
N GLY A 504 -2.50 -26.17 -16.30
CA GLY A 504 -2.05 -26.23 -17.70
C GLY A 504 -3.16 -26.49 -18.73
N ARG A 505 -4.43 -26.22 -18.42
CA ARG A 505 -5.53 -26.26 -19.40
C ARG A 505 -5.56 -24.98 -20.25
N CYS A 506 -4.45 -24.67 -20.94
CA CYS A 506 -4.30 -23.49 -21.81
C CYS A 506 -5.35 -23.49 -22.96
N SER A 507 -5.86 -24.65 -23.37
CA SER A 507 -6.87 -24.78 -24.43
C SER A 507 -8.20 -24.09 -24.07
N ASN A 508 -8.61 -24.13 -22.79
CA ASN A 508 -9.84 -23.50 -22.32
C ASN A 508 -9.67 -21.97 -22.11
N LEU A 509 -8.44 -21.49 -21.92
CA LEU A 509 -8.11 -20.06 -21.80
C LEU A 509 -8.23 -19.30 -23.13
N ILE A 510 -8.01 -20.00 -24.26
CA ILE A 510 -8.22 -19.46 -25.62
C ILE A 510 -9.73 -19.39 -25.92
N ALA A 511 -10.47 -20.44 -25.55
CA ALA A 511 -11.93 -20.51 -25.65
C ALA A 511 -12.67 -19.42 -24.85
N TRP A 512 -12.15 -19.08 -23.67
CA TRP A 512 -12.70 -18.03 -22.80
C TRP A 512 -12.19 -16.62 -23.12
N GLY A 513 -11.34 -16.42 -24.13
CA GLY A 513 -10.83 -15.09 -24.50
C GLY A 513 -9.97 -14.37 -23.44
N VAL A 514 -9.72 -14.99 -22.29
CA VAL A 514 -8.96 -14.44 -21.15
C VAL A 514 -7.44 -14.46 -21.42
N ALA A 515 -6.97 -15.31 -22.34
CA ALA A 515 -5.54 -15.45 -22.66
C ALA A 515 -4.85 -14.19 -23.19
N LYS A 516 -5.60 -13.13 -23.55
CA LYS A 516 -5.01 -11.88 -24.05
C LYS A 516 -4.57 -10.92 -22.93
N THR A 517 -5.03 -11.14 -21.70
CA THR A 517 -4.81 -10.24 -20.56
C THR A 517 -3.82 -10.80 -19.53
N ILE A 518 -3.54 -12.10 -19.55
CA ILE A 518 -2.54 -12.71 -18.66
C ILE A 518 -1.13 -12.50 -19.25
N THR A 519 -0.22 -11.99 -18.42
CA THR A 519 1.12 -11.49 -18.74
C THR A 519 2.01 -12.42 -19.59
N GLN A 520 3.00 -11.85 -20.30
CA GLN A 520 3.91 -12.53 -21.24
C GLN A 520 4.64 -13.76 -20.66
N GLU A 521 4.78 -13.91 -19.34
CA GLU A 521 5.38 -15.09 -18.72
C GLU A 521 4.51 -16.35 -18.80
N THR A 522 3.18 -16.22 -18.75
CA THR A 522 2.26 -17.36 -18.97
C THR A 522 2.18 -17.75 -20.45
N HIS A 523 2.25 -16.77 -21.36
CA HIS A 523 2.31 -17.00 -22.80
C HIS A 523 3.59 -17.77 -23.20
N GLY A 524 4.73 -17.41 -22.60
CA GLY A 524 6.02 -18.09 -22.79
C GLY A 524 6.12 -19.48 -22.14
N ARG A 525 5.20 -19.83 -21.22
CA ARG A 525 5.06 -21.20 -20.67
C ARG A 525 4.09 -22.05 -21.49
N CYS A 526 2.96 -21.52 -21.97
CA CYS A 526 2.04 -22.28 -22.82
C CYS A 526 2.71 -22.66 -24.16
N HIS A 527 3.47 -21.76 -24.80
CA HIS A 527 4.14 -22.07 -26.09
C HIS A 527 5.26 -23.14 -25.98
N ARG A 528 5.83 -23.34 -24.78
CA ARG A 528 6.84 -24.38 -24.51
C ARG A 528 6.26 -25.73 -24.10
N LEU A 529 4.99 -25.78 -23.69
CA LEU A 529 4.30 -27.01 -23.30
C LEU A 529 3.59 -27.68 -24.48
N ASP A 530 3.08 -26.90 -25.44
CA ASP A 530 2.50 -27.42 -26.69
C ASP A 530 3.56 -27.98 -27.66
N GLU A 531 4.84 -27.56 -27.53
CA GLU A 531 5.96 -28.16 -28.28
C GLU A 531 6.53 -29.43 -27.61
N ALA A 532 6.05 -29.80 -26.41
CA ALA A 532 6.53 -30.92 -25.62
C ALA A 532 5.53 -32.09 -25.48
N GLN A 533 4.37 -32.01 -26.13
CA GLN A 533 3.45 -33.13 -26.42
C GLN A 533 3.55 -33.51 -27.89
#